data_AF-A0A1S9UBV1-F1
#
_entry.id   AF-A0A1S9UBV1-F1
#
_cell.length_a   1.000
_cell.length_b   1.000
_cell.length_c   1.000
_cell.angle_alpha   90.00
_cell.angle_beta   90.00
_cell.angle_gamma   90.00
#
_symmetry.space_group_name_H-M   'P 1'
#
loop_
_entity.id
_entity.type
_entity.pdbx_description
1 polymer ?
#
loop_
_entity_poly.entity_id
_entity_poly.type
_entity_poly.pdbx_seq_one_letter_code
_entity_poly.pdbx_strand_id
1 'polypeptide(L)'
;MSNSKPVDELTIEDLKQNPIWEWTIDEEENEECDETWVKPVETINFTEELNGSIALGELIIHNDEKFPMMCSIDIENNEVLISSVVFYNEKEDEYIAIEDVVKKVESKYRT
;
A
#
# COMPACT_ATOMS: atom_id res chain seq x y z
N MET A 1 3.99 -13.70 -17.31
CA MET A 1 3.40 -12.44 -17.78
C MET A 1 3.55 -11.49 -16.63
N SER A 2 4.22 -10.35 -16.84
CA SER A 2 4.30 -9.36 -15.78
C SER A 2 2.89 -8.90 -15.50
N ASN A 3 2.37 -9.17 -14.30
CA ASN A 3 1.09 -8.64 -13.84
C ASN A 3 1.28 -7.20 -13.31
N SER A 4 2.27 -6.49 -13.84
CA SER A 4 2.52 -5.10 -13.49
C SER A 4 1.28 -4.27 -13.83
N LYS A 5 0.99 -3.31 -12.97
CA LYS A 5 -0.09 -2.36 -13.18
C LYS A 5 0.23 -1.04 -12.48
N PRO A 6 -0.44 0.05 -12.85
CA PRO A 6 -0.40 1.29 -12.09
C PRO A 6 -0.81 1.09 -10.63
N VAL A 7 -0.15 1.77 -9.69
CA VAL A 7 -0.45 1.67 -8.25
C VAL A 7 -1.87 2.13 -7.90
N ASP A 8 -2.45 3.07 -8.66
CA ASP A 8 -3.83 3.54 -8.48
C ASP A 8 -4.88 2.52 -8.92
N GLU A 9 -4.49 1.53 -9.74
CA GLU A 9 -5.30 0.37 -10.10
C GLU A 9 -5.07 -0.85 -9.17
N LEU A 10 -4.13 -0.77 -8.23
CA LEU A 10 -3.87 -1.84 -7.27
C LEU A 10 -5.01 -1.95 -6.27
N THR A 11 -5.56 -3.16 -6.10
CA THR A 11 -6.71 -3.38 -5.21
C THR A 11 -6.40 -4.24 -3.99
N ILE A 12 -7.27 -4.18 -2.97
CA ILE A 12 -7.21 -5.11 -1.84
C ILE A 12 -7.35 -6.57 -2.30
N GLU A 13 -8.10 -6.85 -3.37
CA GLU A 13 -8.21 -8.21 -3.90
C GLU A 13 -6.91 -8.69 -4.54
N ASP A 14 -6.20 -7.81 -5.25
CA ASP A 14 -4.85 -8.10 -5.77
C ASP A 14 -3.88 -8.42 -4.62
N LEU A 15 -3.93 -7.63 -3.54
CA LEU A 15 -3.10 -7.83 -2.35
C LEU A 15 -3.47 -9.10 -1.57
N LYS A 16 -4.73 -9.53 -1.61
CA LYS A 16 -5.13 -10.84 -1.04
C LYS A 16 -4.58 -12.02 -1.85
N GLN A 17 -4.38 -11.85 -3.15
CA GLN A 17 -3.77 -12.87 -4.01
C GLN A 17 -2.24 -12.86 -3.89
N ASN A 18 -1.64 -11.68 -3.92
CA ASN A 18 -0.20 -11.45 -3.80
C ASN A 18 0.02 -10.41 -2.69
N PRO A 19 0.39 -10.82 -1.47
CA PRO A 19 0.47 -9.93 -0.31
C PRO A 19 1.52 -8.82 -0.40
N ILE A 20 2.49 -8.94 -1.30
CA ILE A 20 3.59 -8.00 -1.47
C ILE A 20 3.73 -7.65 -2.94
N TRP A 21 3.86 -6.36 -3.19
CA TRP A 21 4.14 -5.78 -4.49
C TRP A 21 5.34 -4.85 -4.37
N GLU A 22 6.15 -4.76 -5.40
CA GLU A 22 7.31 -3.85 -5.47
C GLU A 22 7.17 -2.89 -6.63
N TRP A 23 7.86 -1.75 -6.56
CA TRP A 23 7.90 -0.78 -7.65
C TRP A 23 8.71 -1.32 -8.83
N THR A 24 8.23 -1.12 -10.05
CA THR A 24 8.91 -1.53 -11.28
C THR A 24 9.90 -0.48 -11.79
N ILE A 25 10.75 0.03 -10.89
CA ILE A 25 11.77 1.05 -11.19
C ILE A 25 12.81 0.51 -12.18
N ASP A 26 12.98 -0.81 -12.23
CA ASP A 26 13.86 -1.50 -13.16
C ASP A 26 13.31 -1.61 -14.60
N GLU A 27 12.02 -1.30 -14.80
CA GLU A 27 11.34 -1.41 -16.10
C GLU A 27 11.15 -0.05 -16.81
N GLU A 28 11.86 1.01 -16.39
CA GLU A 28 11.80 2.37 -16.99
C GLU A 28 12.15 2.43 -18.49
N GLU A 29 12.80 1.40 -19.06
CA GLU A 29 13.05 1.32 -20.51
C GLU A 29 11.80 0.92 -21.31
N ASN A 30 10.72 0.50 -20.65
CA ASN A 30 9.44 0.23 -21.28
C ASN A 30 8.61 1.52 -21.39
N GLU A 31 8.39 2.03 -22.60
CA GLU A 31 7.61 3.25 -22.85
C GLU A 31 6.15 3.17 -22.35
N GLU A 32 5.63 1.97 -22.04
CA GLU A 32 4.28 1.76 -21.50
C GLU A 32 4.21 1.74 -19.95
N CYS A 33 5.34 1.54 -19.26
CA CYS A 33 5.41 1.55 -17.79
C CYS A 33 6.01 2.87 -17.32
N ASP A 34 5.41 3.49 -16.30
CA ASP A 34 5.99 4.67 -15.64
C ASP A 34 6.45 4.34 -14.21
N GLU A 35 7.06 5.32 -13.53
CA GLU A 35 7.59 5.20 -12.17
C GLU A 35 6.52 4.84 -11.10
N THR A 36 5.24 4.87 -11.46
CA THR A 36 4.12 4.56 -10.56
C THR A 36 3.63 3.12 -10.67
N TRP A 37 4.27 2.30 -11.49
CA TRP A 37 3.90 0.91 -11.70
C TRP A 37 4.47 -0.02 -10.63
N VAL A 38 3.69 -1.05 -10.33
CA VAL A 38 4.01 -2.06 -9.32
C VAL A 38 3.78 -3.46 -9.86
N LYS A 39 4.59 -4.42 -9.42
CA LYS A 39 4.47 -5.84 -9.78
C LYS A 39 4.37 -6.73 -8.54
N PRO A 40 3.65 -7.86 -8.60
CA PRO A 40 3.58 -8.78 -7.48
C PRO A 40 4.92 -9.46 -7.27
N VAL A 41 5.29 -9.67 -6.02
CA VAL A 41 6.50 -10.42 -5.66
C VAL A 41 6.10 -11.81 -5.15
N GLU A 42 6.87 -12.83 -5.50
CA GLU A 42 6.62 -14.21 -5.04
C GLU A 42 6.94 -14.40 -3.54
N THR A 43 7.73 -13.50 -2.96
CA THR A 43 8.08 -13.56 -1.55
C THR A 43 6.94 -13.07 -0.65
N ILE A 44 6.92 -13.58 0.57
CA ILE A 44 6.05 -13.10 1.66
C ILE A 44 6.83 -12.24 2.67
N ASN A 45 8.11 -12.01 2.42
CA ASN A 45 8.99 -11.26 3.30
C ASN A 45 9.36 -9.92 2.66
N PHE A 46 8.68 -8.85 3.09
CA PHE A 46 8.94 -7.48 2.59
C PHE A 46 10.32 -6.93 2.99
N THR A 47 11.08 -7.66 3.83
CA THR A 47 12.45 -7.28 4.23
C THR A 47 13.54 -7.81 3.30
N GLU A 48 13.16 -8.53 2.25
CA GLU A 48 14.08 -8.91 1.17
C GLU A 48 14.47 -7.68 0.34
N GLU A 49 15.49 -7.82 -0.52
CA GLU A 49 15.96 -6.75 -1.39
C GLU A 49 14.92 -6.48 -2.49
N LEU A 50 13.98 -5.59 -2.17
CA LEU A 50 12.87 -5.16 -3.03
C LEU A 50 13.02 -3.67 -3.35
N ASN A 51 12.49 -3.26 -4.50
CA ASN A 51 12.44 -1.85 -4.90
C ASN A 51 11.29 -1.13 -4.17
N GLY A 52 11.33 -1.07 -2.84
CA GLY A 52 10.20 -0.63 -2.00
C GLY A 52 9.06 -1.65 -1.99
N SER A 53 8.11 -1.52 -1.06
CA SER A 53 7.06 -2.54 -0.90
C SER A 53 5.68 -1.95 -0.61
N ILE A 54 4.69 -2.43 -1.34
CA ILE A 54 3.28 -2.28 -0.98
C ILE A 54 2.82 -3.62 -0.43
N ALA A 55 2.44 -3.64 0.84
CA ALA A 55 2.08 -4.85 1.55
C ALA A 55 0.63 -4.83 2.04
N LEU A 56 0.02 -6.00 2.05
CA LEU A 56 -1.27 -6.21 2.72
C LEU A 56 -1.09 -6.13 4.24
N GLY A 57 -1.72 -5.14 4.86
CA GLY A 57 -1.88 -5.03 6.30
C GLY A 57 -3.28 -5.40 6.77
N GLU A 58 -3.41 -5.59 8.08
CA GLU A 58 -4.70 -5.77 8.75
C GLU A 58 -4.82 -4.76 9.91
N LEU A 59 -5.80 -3.87 9.83
CA LEU A 59 -6.16 -2.94 10.90
C LEU A 59 -7.15 -3.62 11.84
N ILE A 60 -6.81 -3.68 13.13
CA ILE A 60 -7.69 -4.21 14.18
C ILE A 60 -8.22 -3.06 15.01
N ILE A 61 -9.54 -2.90 15.06
CA ILE A 61 -10.20 -1.85 15.86
C ILE A 61 -10.77 -2.41 17.18
N HIS A 62 -11.19 -1.51 18.07
CA HIS A 62 -11.85 -1.88 19.33
C HIS A 62 -13.11 -2.69 19.00
N ASN A 63 -13.11 -3.98 19.37
CA ASN A 63 -14.07 -5.07 19.06
C ASN A 63 -13.52 -6.22 18.19
N ASP A 64 -12.19 -6.29 17.99
CA ASP A 64 -11.55 -7.35 17.18
C ASP A 64 -12.00 -7.37 15.71
N GLU A 65 -12.64 -6.30 15.25
CA GLU A 65 -13.03 -6.13 13.85
C GLU A 65 -11.78 -5.81 13.02
N LYS A 66 -11.64 -6.53 11.91
CA LYS A 66 -10.45 -6.54 11.05
C LYS A 66 -10.78 -5.91 9.72
N PHE A 67 -9.98 -4.93 9.32
CA PHE A 67 -10.08 -4.27 8.03
C PHE A 67 -8.79 -4.45 7.25
N PRO A 68 -8.84 -4.94 6.00
CA PRO A 68 -7.65 -5.00 5.16
C PRO A 68 -7.20 -3.57 4.81
N MET A 69 -5.89 -3.37 4.77
CA MET A 69 -5.27 -2.10 4.41
C MET A 69 -4.05 -2.34 3.51
N MET A 70 -3.71 -1.35 2.71
CA MET A 70 -2.46 -1.30 1.96
C MET A 70 -1.46 -0.49 2.77
N CYS A 71 -0.28 -1.03 2.95
CA CYS A 71 0.82 -0.36 3.63
C CYS A 71 1.94 -0.12 2.62
N SER A 72 2.29 1.14 2.42
CA SER A 72 3.57 1.48 1.77
C SER A 72 4.66 1.33 2.82
N ILE A 73 5.63 0.47 2.54
CA ILE A 73 6.73 0.10 3.42
C ILE A 73 8.04 0.41 2.72
N ASP A 74 8.85 1.20 3.40
CA ASP A 74 10.20 1.57 3.00
C ASP A 74 11.21 1.02 4.00
N ILE A 75 12.40 0.66 3.51
CA ILE A 75 13.50 0.19 4.35
C ILE A 75 14.65 1.17 4.19
N GLU A 76 14.93 1.92 5.25
CA GLU A 76 16.02 2.90 5.28
C GLU A 76 16.92 2.63 6.48
N ASN A 77 18.24 2.63 6.30
CA ASN A 77 19.22 2.47 7.39
C ASN A 77 18.97 1.25 8.30
N ASN A 78 18.44 0.15 7.73
CA ASN A 78 18.10 -1.07 8.46
C ASN A 78 16.91 -0.90 9.43
N GLU A 79 16.12 0.15 9.25
CA GLU A 79 14.83 0.41 9.90
C GLU A 79 13.70 0.24 8.89
N VAL A 80 12.56 -0.28 9.36
CA VAL A 80 11.34 -0.43 8.56
C VAL A 80 10.44 0.76 8.86
N LEU A 81 10.08 1.50 7.83
CA LEU A 81 9.20 2.66 7.88
C LEU A 81 7.91 2.34 7.13
N ILE A 82 6.76 2.60 7.76
CA ILE A 82 5.48 2.58 7.07
C ILE A 82 5.22 4.02 6.62
N SER A 83 5.39 4.30 5.34
CA SER A 83 5.28 5.66 4.78
C SER A 83 3.84 6.09 4.56
N SER A 84 2.94 5.15 4.26
CA SER A 84 1.50 5.41 4.16
C SER A 84 0.69 4.17 4.50
N VAL A 85 -0.51 4.38 5.03
CA VAL A 85 -1.50 3.33 5.27
C VAL A 85 -2.81 3.76 4.62
N VAL A 86 -3.28 2.97 3.68
CA VAL A 86 -4.49 3.25 2.91
C VAL A 86 -5.49 2.13 3.17
N PHE A 87 -6.73 2.49 3.51
CA PHE A 87 -7.82 1.51 3.63
C PHE A 87 -8.87 1.77 2.55
N TYR A 88 -9.52 0.70 2.11
CA TYR A 88 -10.63 0.81 1.17
C TYR A 88 -11.93 1.11 1.91
N ASN A 89 -12.60 2.21 1.55
CA ASN A 89 -13.92 2.56 2.06
C ASN A 89 -15.00 2.04 1.11
N GLU A 90 -15.57 0.88 1.43
CA GLU A 90 -16.65 0.25 0.64
C GLU A 90 -17.89 1.15 0.46
N LYS A 91 -18.14 2.11 1.35
CA LYS A 91 -19.32 2.98 1.26
C LYS A 91 -19.15 4.08 0.22
N GLU A 92 -17.93 4.58 0.06
CA GLU A 92 -17.60 5.67 -0.86
C GLU A 92 -16.94 5.16 -2.14
N ASP A 93 -16.59 3.87 -2.21
CA ASP A 93 -15.86 3.23 -3.31
C ASP A 93 -14.50 3.91 -3.57
N GLU A 94 -13.82 4.27 -2.49
CA GLU A 94 -12.59 5.07 -2.53
C GLU A 94 -11.52 4.52 -1.58
N TYR A 95 -10.27 4.70 -1.97
CA TYR A 95 -9.11 4.46 -1.13
C TYR A 95 -8.82 5.70 -0.28
N ILE A 96 -8.79 5.52 1.04
CA ILE A 96 -8.60 6.60 2.00
C ILE A 96 -7.30 6.38 2.75
N ALA A 97 -6.40 7.35 2.64
CA ALA A 97 -5.18 7.38 3.43
C ALA A 97 -5.50 7.74 4.88
N ILE A 98 -4.92 7.01 5.85
CA ILE A 98 -5.19 7.21 7.28
C ILE A 98 -4.82 8.63 7.71
N GLU A 99 -3.75 9.20 7.15
CA GLU A 99 -3.28 10.55 7.36
C GLU A 99 -4.33 11.61 7.02
N ASP A 100 -5.20 11.35 6.04
CA ASP A 100 -6.27 12.25 5.64
C ASP A 100 -7.47 12.16 6.59
N VAL A 101 -7.67 11.02 7.25
CA VAL A 101 -8.67 10.87 8.31
C VAL A 101 -8.21 11.58 9.58
N VAL A 102 -6.95 11.40 9.98
CA VAL A 102 -6.40 12.03 11.20
C VAL A 102 -6.50 13.56 11.12
N LYS A 103 -6.12 14.15 9.98
CA LYS A 103 -6.25 15.60 9.75
C LYS A 103 -7.70 16.10 9.87
N LYS A 104 -8.69 15.29 9.47
CA LYS A 104 -10.12 15.64 9.62
C LYS A 104 -10.56 15.66 11.10
N VAL A 105 -9.95 14.86 11.97
CA VAL A 105 -10.29 14.78 13.40
C VAL A 105 -9.75 15.98 14.20
N GLU A 106 -8.58 16.50 13.85
CA GLU A 106 -7.96 17.65 14.54
C GLU A 106 -8.76 18.97 14.43
N SER A 107 -9.75 19.05 13.53
CA SER A 107 -10.55 20.27 13.33
C SER A 107 -11.69 20.47 14.34
N LYS A 108 -12.01 19.52 15.23
CA LYS A 108 -13.21 19.61 16.10
C LYS A 108 -13.00 20.18 17.50
N TYR A 109 -11.76 20.45 17.93
CA TYR A 109 -11.46 20.87 19.31
C TYR A 109 -10.72 22.21 19.46
N ARG A 110 -10.65 23.04 18.41
CA ARG A 110 -10.25 24.45 18.57
C ARG A 110 -11.49 25.34 18.75
N THR A 111 -11.83 25.60 20.02
CA THR A 111 -12.64 26.75 20.43
C THR A 111 -11.82 27.57 21.43
#